data_AF-A0A4Y2NG11-F1
#
_entry.id   AF-A0A4Y2NG11-F1
#
_cell.length_a   1.000
_cell.length_b   1.000
_cell.length_c   1.000
_cell.angle_alpha   90.00
_cell.angle_beta   90.00
_cell.angle_gamma   90.00
#
_symmetry.space_group_name_H-M   'P 1'
#
loop_
_entity.id
_entity.type
_entity.pdbx_description
1 polymer ?
#
loop_
_entity_poly.entity_id
_entity_poly.type
_entity_poly.pdbx_seq_one_letter_code
_entity_poly.pdbx_strand_id
1 'polypeptide(L)'
;MGHSISEVAIKFGVSRTTISRVYREYRESGKTSNLRHRCGRKKIMQERDQRRLTRIIKRDRLATLPQIAADFNAGPSTSVSVRTIQRNIIDMGFRSRRPTRVPLMTARHKALRLAWARQHRHWTVDDWKHVTWSDESRFQLYRMDARVRVWRQHH
;
A
#
# COMPACT_ATOMS: atom_id res chain seq x y z
N MET A 1 41.54 16.16 -29.16
CA MET A 1 40.65 17.21 -29.70
C MET A 1 40.10 18.00 -28.53
N GLY A 2 40.74 19.10 -28.14
CA GLY A 2 40.31 19.91 -27.00
C GLY A 2 39.48 21.10 -27.48
N HIS A 3 38.18 21.11 -27.22
CA HIS A 3 37.35 22.29 -27.44
C HIS A 3 37.49 23.25 -26.27
N SER A 4 37.55 24.56 -26.56
CA SER A 4 37.57 25.57 -25.50
C SER A 4 36.20 25.65 -24.80
N ILE A 5 36.18 26.08 -23.53
CA ILE A 5 34.92 26.25 -22.76
C ILE A 5 33.96 27.20 -23.50
N SER A 6 34.48 28.19 -24.22
CA SER A 6 33.69 29.16 -24.99
C SER A 6 33.07 28.53 -26.24
N GLU A 7 33.79 27.67 -26.97
CA GLU A 7 33.25 26.93 -28.11
C GLU A 7 32.11 26.00 -27.70
N VAL A 8 32.28 25.31 -26.57
CA VAL A 8 31.24 24.44 -26.01
C VAL A 8 30.02 25.26 -25.59
N ALA A 9 30.23 26.42 -24.96
CA ALA A 9 29.13 27.33 -24.58
C ALA A 9 28.31 27.79 -25.80
N ILE A 10 28.99 28.20 -26.88
CA ILE A 10 28.34 28.61 -28.13
C ILE A 10 27.59 27.45 -28.78
N LYS A 11 28.25 26.28 -28.89
CA LYS A 11 27.68 25.08 -29.53
C LYS A 11 26.39 24.60 -28.86
N PHE A 12 26.32 24.68 -27.53
CA PHE A 12 25.16 24.22 -26.78
C PHE A 12 24.19 25.36 -26.39
N GLY A 13 24.51 26.62 -26.70
CA GLY A 13 23.67 27.77 -26.34
C GLY A 13 23.55 27.99 -24.82
N VAL A 14 24.55 27.57 -24.04
CA VAL A 14 24.55 27.63 -22.57
C VAL A 14 25.62 28.62 -22.11
N SER A 15 25.39 29.30 -20.99
CA SER A 15 26.37 30.26 -20.48
C SER A 15 27.75 29.63 -20.22
N ARG A 16 28.81 30.38 -20.53
CA ARG A 16 30.21 29.98 -20.26
C ARG A 16 30.45 29.60 -18.79
N THR A 17 29.78 30.28 -17.86
CA THR A 17 29.85 30.01 -16.42
C THR A 17 29.27 28.64 -16.06
N THR A 18 28.17 28.23 -16.70
CA THR A 18 27.57 26.91 -16.50
C THR A 18 28.48 25.81 -17.06
N ILE A 19 29.02 25.98 -18.27
CA ILE A 19 29.97 25.01 -18.85
C ILE A 19 31.22 24.88 -17.97
N SER A 20 31.78 25.99 -17.49
CA SER A 20 32.94 25.98 -16.58
C SER A 20 32.64 25.26 -15.27
N ARG A 21 31.47 25.51 -14.65
CA ARG A 21 31.04 24.81 -13.43
C ARG A 21 30.90 23.31 -13.66
N VAL A 22 30.19 22.90 -14.71
CA VAL A 22 29.97 21.48 -15.05
C VAL A 22 31.29 20.77 -15.36
N TYR A 23 32.17 21.41 -16.14
CA TYR A 23 33.49 20.85 -16.46
C TYR A 23 34.35 20.66 -15.20
N ARG A 24 34.34 21.62 -14.27
CA ARG A 24 35.04 21.49 -12.99
C ARG A 24 34.48 20.35 -12.14
N GLU A 25 33.15 20.28 -11.98
CA GLU A 25 32.50 19.19 -11.23
C GLU A 25 32.80 17.82 -11.85
N TYR A 26 32.81 17.72 -13.17
CA TYR A 26 33.18 16.50 -13.89
C TYR A 26 34.65 16.13 -13.68
N ARG A 27 35.58 17.08 -13.75
CA ARG A 27 37.02 16.83 -13.51
C ARG A 27 37.31 16.37 -12.09
N GLU A 28 36.62 16.92 -11.10
CA GLU A 28 36.83 16.61 -9.69
C GLU A 28 36.14 15.31 -9.26
N SER A 29 34.92 15.06 -9.75
CA SER A 29 34.08 13.96 -9.25
C SER A 29 33.85 12.81 -10.25
N GLY A 30 34.19 13.01 -11.53
CA GLY A 30 33.89 12.07 -12.63
C GLY A 30 32.40 11.94 -12.95
N LYS A 31 31.51 12.68 -12.26
CA LYS A 31 30.07 12.56 -12.41
C LYS A 31 29.56 13.49 -13.50
N THR A 32 28.72 12.95 -14.37
CA THR A 32 28.03 13.70 -15.44
C THR A 32 26.68 14.25 -14.98
N SER A 33 26.22 13.90 -13.77
CA SER A 33 24.93 14.30 -13.22
C SER A 33 25.04 14.84 -11.79
N ASN A 34 24.21 15.83 -11.48
CA ASN A 34 24.11 16.40 -10.14
C ASN A 34 23.29 15.51 -9.18
N LEU A 35 23.88 15.08 -8.06
CA LEU A 35 23.25 14.26 -7.00
C LEU A 35 22.27 15.04 -6.10
N ARG A 36 21.48 15.97 -6.64
CA ARG A 36 20.51 16.78 -5.86
C ARG A 36 19.25 16.02 -5.43
N HIS A 37 19.29 14.70 -5.32
CA HIS A 37 18.11 13.87 -5.06
C HIS A 37 17.45 14.09 -3.67
N ARG A 38 18.03 14.89 -2.75
CA ARG A 38 17.54 15.01 -1.36
C ARG A 38 17.33 16.44 -0.85
N CYS A 39 17.11 17.44 -1.70
CA CYS A 39 16.85 18.82 -1.26
C CYS A 39 15.36 19.18 -1.11
N GLY A 40 14.46 18.19 -1.03
CA GLY A 40 13.03 18.41 -0.84
C GLY A 40 12.61 18.64 0.62
N ARG A 41 11.38 19.16 0.81
CA ARG A 41 10.76 19.29 2.12
C ARG A 41 10.66 17.93 2.81
N LYS A 42 11.15 17.83 4.06
CA LYS A 42 11.03 16.61 4.86
C LYS A 42 9.56 16.27 5.10
N LYS A 43 9.23 14.96 5.09
CA LYS A 43 7.89 14.49 5.45
C LYS A 43 7.61 14.85 6.92
N ILE A 44 6.39 15.32 7.21
CA ILE A 44 5.96 15.68 8.58
C ILE A 44 5.90 14.43 9.47
N MET A 45 5.39 13.32 8.92
CA MET A 45 5.32 12.05 9.65
C MET A 45 6.64 11.29 9.56
N GLN A 46 7.15 10.87 10.72
CA GLN A 46 8.31 10.00 10.83
C GLN A 46 7.91 8.53 10.89
N GLU A 47 8.91 7.63 10.88
CA GLU A 47 8.70 6.19 10.97
C GLU A 47 7.98 5.78 12.27
N ARG A 48 8.26 6.46 13.39
CA ARG A 48 7.55 6.26 14.67
C ARG A 48 6.06 6.56 14.56
N ASP A 49 5.71 7.63 13.86
CA ASP A 49 4.32 8.02 13.61
C ASP A 49 3.61 7.01 12.71
N GLN A 50 4.31 6.52 11.68
CA GLN A 50 3.80 5.45 10.80
C GLN A 50 3.54 4.15 11.57
N ARG A 51 4.45 3.76 12.48
CA ARG A 51 4.25 2.61 13.37
C ARG A 51 3.04 2.79 14.31
N ARG A 52 2.83 4.00 14.83
CA ARG A 52 1.65 4.31 15.65
C ARG A 52 0.36 4.26 14.81
N LEU A 53 0.37 4.87 13.63
CA LEU A 53 -0.76 4.87 12.71
C LEU A 53 -1.15 3.44 12.28
N THR A 54 -0.15 2.58 12.03
CA THR A 54 -0.36 1.15 11.77
C THR A 54 -1.07 0.44 12.92
N ARG A 55 -0.72 0.75 14.17
CA ARG A 55 -1.39 0.18 15.35
C ARG A 55 -2.85 0.65 15.46
N ILE A 56 -3.11 1.93 15.22
CA ILE A 56 -4.48 2.49 15.22
C ILE A 56 -5.35 1.76 14.18
N ILE A 57 -4.86 1.62 12.94
CA ILE A 57 -5.59 0.92 11.88
C ILE A 57 -5.80 -0.57 12.21
N LYS A 58 -4.80 -1.24 12.78
CA LYS A 58 -4.92 -2.67 13.12
C LYS A 58 -5.87 -2.91 14.29
N ARG A 59 -6.01 -1.96 15.23
CA ARG A 59 -6.96 -1.99 16.35
C ARG A 59 -8.40 -1.94 15.84
N ASP A 60 -8.71 -0.95 15.00
CA ASP A 60 -10.01 -0.82 14.36
C ASP A 60 -9.86 -0.64 12.85
N ARG A 61 -10.10 -1.73 12.12
CA ARG A 61 -10.01 -1.74 10.66
C ARG A 61 -11.21 -1.08 9.98
N LEU A 62 -12.30 -0.84 10.70
CA LEU A 62 -13.55 -0.26 10.19
C LEU A 62 -13.57 1.27 10.32
N ALA A 63 -12.63 1.84 11.11
CA ALA A 63 -12.54 3.26 11.36
C ALA A 63 -12.46 4.10 10.07
N THR A 64 -13.21 5.21 10.05
CA THR A 64 -13.18 6.20 8.98
C THR A 64 -11.92 7.06 9.07
N LEU A 65 -11.52 7.71 7.96
CA LEU A 65 -10.35 8.59 7.96
C LEU A 65 -10.41 9.70 9.03
N PRO A 66 -11.54 10.39 9.27
CA PRO A 66 -11.64 11.38 10.33
C PRO A 66 -11.45 10.78 11.72
N GLN A 67 -12.02 9.61 12.00
CA GLN A 67 -11.82 8.91 13.27
C GLN A 67 -10.37 8.51 13.47
N ILE A 68 -9.71 7.97 12.44
CA ILE A 68 -8.28 7.64 12.49
C ILE A 68 -7.43 8.89 12.74
N ALA A 69 -7.77 10.01 12.11
CA ALA A 69 -7.06 11.28 12.31
C ALA A 69 -7.27 11.83 13.73
N ALA A 70 -8.50 11.75 14.27
CA ALA A 70 -8.80 12.15 15.64
C ALA A 70 -8.03 11.28 16.66
N ASP A 71 -8.08 9.96 16.51
CA ASP A 71 -7.31 9.01 17.33
C ASP A 71 -5.80 9.28 17.24
N PHE A 72 -5.32 9.63 16.05
CA PHE A 72 -3.92 9.98 15.86
C PHE A 72 -3.56 11.29 16.58
N ASN A 73 -4.35 12.35 16.39
CA ASN A 73 -4.09 13.68 16.95
C ASN A 73 -4.33 13.76 18.47
N ALA A 74 -5.08 12.83 19.06
CA ALA A 74 -5.22 12.70 20.50
C ALA A 74 -3.94 12.22 21.20
N GLY A 75 -2.92 11.79 20.45
CA GLY A 75 -1.62 11.39 20.98
C GLY A 75 -0.62 12.55 21.11
N PRO A 76 0.60 12.27 21.60
CA PRO A 76 1.65 13.27 21.78
C PRO A 76 2.31 13.73 20.46
N SER A 77 1.91 13.17 19.31
CA SER A 77 2.47 13.54 18.01
C SER A 77 1.96 14.90 17.55
N THR A 78 2.71 15.55 16.65
CA THR A 78 2.25 16.77 15.97
C THR A 78 0.91 16.52 15.29
N SER A 79 -0.05 17.44 15.52
CA SER A 79 -1.36 17.37 14.87
C SER A 79 -1.20 17.42 13.35
N VAL A 80 -1.84 16.48 12.67
CA VAL A 80 -1.81 16.33 11.21
C VAL A 80 -3.21 16.36 10.65
N SER A 81 -3.34 16.89 9.43
CA SER A 81 -4.61 16.88 8.71
C SER A 81 -5.00 15.46 8.27
N VAL A 82 -6.31 15.24 8.11
CA VAL A 82 -6.87 13.99 7.57
C VAL A 82 -6.24 13.61 6.23
N ARG A 83 -5.91 14.59 5.39
CA ARG A 83 -5.29 14.37 4.08
C ARG A 83 -3.85 13.85 4.20
N THR A 84 -3.10 14.32 5.19
CA THR A 84 -1.74 13.83 5.47
C THR A 84 -1.77 12.40 6.00
N ILE A 85 -2.72 12.09 6.89
CA ILE A 85 -2.99 10.73 7.38
C ILE A 85 -3.29 9.83 6.17
N GLN A 86 -4.26 10.20 5.33
CA GLN A 86 -4.66 9.40 4.17
C GLN A 86 -3.48 9.09 3.24
N ARG A 87 -2.66 10.08 2.89
CA ARG A 87 -1.46 9.88 2.05
C ARG A 87 -0.49 8.90 2.70
N ASN A 88 -0.23 9.02 4.00
CA ASN A 88 0.64 8.09 4.71
C ASN A 88 0.08 6.67 4.75
N ILE A 89 -1.23 6.51 4.99
CA ILE A 89 -1.91 5.20 4.96
C ILE A 89 -1.67 4.52 3.62
N ILE A 90 -1.82 5.26 2.51
CA ILE A 90 -1.60 4.73 1.16
C ILE A 90 -0.12 4.42 0.92
N ASP A 91 0.81 5.30 1.32
CA ASP A 91 2.26 5.09 1.22
C ASP A 91 2.71 3.83 1.97
N MET A 92 2.09 3.54 3.12
CA MET A 92 2.31 2.32 3.91
C MET A 92 1.65 1.06 3.30
N GLY A 93 0.93 1.19 2.18
CA GLY A 93 0.31 0.08 1.46
C GLY A 93 -1.09 -0.29 1.95
N PHE A 94 -1.71 0.48 2.84
CA PHE A 94 -3.09 0.26 3.27
C PHE A 94 -4.09 0.80 2.25
N ARG A 95 -5.14 0.02 2.00
CA ARG A 95 -6.27 0.43 1.16
C ARG A 95 -7.58 0.06 1.81
N SER A 96 -8.59 0.91 1.59
CA SER A 96 -9.97 0.63 1.97
C SER A 96 -10.56 -0.39 0.99
N ARG A 97 -10.96 -1.55 1.50
CA ARG A 97 -11.43 -2.71 0.72
C ARG A 97 -12.75 -3.23 1.26
N ARG A 98 -13.51 -3.93 0.41
CA ARG A 98 -14.71 -4.67 0.83
C ARG A 98 -14.27 -6.04 1.35
N PRO A 99 -14.65 -6.43 2.58
CA PRO A 99 -14.37 -7.77 3.07
C PRO A 99 -15.19 -8.81 2.29
N THR A 100 -14.59 -9.97 2.04
CA THR A 100 -15.28 -11.13 1.46
C THR A 100 -16.33 -11.63 2.43
N ARG A 101 -17.56 -11.89 1.94
CA ARG A 101 -18.60 -12.53 2.74
C ARG A 101 -18.23 -14.00 2.91
N VAL A 102 -18.05 -14.41 4.16
CA VAL A 102 -17.89 -15.83 4.52
C VAL A 102 -18.94 -16.16 5.57
N PRO A 103 -19.58 -17.34 5.49
CA PRO A 103 -20.45 -17.81 6.57
C PRO A 103 -19.67 -17.85 7.88
N LEU A 104 -20.31 -17.46 8.98
CA LEU A 104 -19.70 -17.59 10.29
C LEU A 104 -19.54 -19.09 10.60
N MET A 105 -18.30 -19.54 10.70
CA MET A 105 -17.99 -20.92 11.03
C MET A 105 -17.68 -21.06 12.52
N THR A 106 -18.51 -21.83 13.22
CA THR A 106 -18.23 -22.25 14.59
C THR A 106 -17.01 -23.19 14.61
N ALA A 107 -16.39 -23.36 15.79
CA ALA A 107 -15.29 -24.32 15.95
C ALA A 107 -15.72 -25.75 15.55
N ARG A 108 -16.95 -26.13 15.92
CA ARG A 108 -17.57 -27.40 15.52
C ARG A 108 -17.67 -27.55 14.01
N HIS A 109 -18.16 -26.53 13.29
CA HIS A 109 -18.25 -26.58 11.82
C HIS A 109 -16.88 -26.78 11.18
N LYS A 110 -15.84 -26.10 11.68
CA LYS A 110 -14.47 -26.25 11.18
C LYS A 110 -13.94 -27.67 11.39
N ALA A 111 -14.15 -28.23 12.59
CA ALA A 111 -13.72 -29.58 12.92
C ALA A 111 -14.40 -30.63 12.03
N LEU A 112 -15.73 -30.54 11.88
CA LEU A 112 -16.49 -31.47 11.03
C LEU A 112 -16.08 -31.38 9.55
N ARG A 113 -15.93 -30.15 9.02
CA ARG A 113 -15.47 -29.99 7.63
C ARG A 113 -14.05 -30.53 7.42
N LEU A 114 -13.15 -30.33 8.37
CA LEU A 114 -11.80 -30.87 8.28
C LEU A 114 -11.79 -32.41 8.38
N ALA A 115 -12.58 -32.98 9.29
CA ALA A 115 -12.70 -34.43 9.44
C ALA A 115 -13.26 -35.06 8.15
N TRP A 116 -14.33 -34.48 7.60
CA TRP A 116 -14.91 -34.91 6.33
C TRP A 116 -13.89 -34.84 5.19
N ALA A 117 -13.18 -33.72 5.05
CA ALA A 117 -12.14 -33.58 4.02
C ALA A 117 -10.99 -34.58 4.18
N ARG A 118 -10.61 -34.92 5.42
CA ARG A 118 -9.58 -35.94 5.68
C ARG A 118 -10.06 -37.35 5.33
N GLN A 119 -11.30 -37.70 5.68
CA GLN A 119 -11.89 -38.99 5.35
C GLN A 119 -11.98 -39.22 3.84
N HIS A 120 -12.28 -38.16 3.08
CA HIS A 120 -12.48 -38.22 1.63
C HIS A 120 -11.23 -37.79 0.85
N ARG A 121 -10.08 -37.62 1.51
CA ARG A 121 -8.82 -37.14 0.88
C ARG A 121 -8.31 -38.06 -0.22
N HIS A 122 -8.53 -39.36 -0.06
CA HIS A 122 -8.02 -40.40 -0.95
C HIS A 122 -9.09 -40.95 -1.90
N TRP A 123 -10.27 -40.33 -1.95
CA TRP A 123 -11.33 -40.73 -2.87
C TRP A 123 -10.90 -40.52 -4.32
N THR A 124 -11.14 -41.55 -5.11
CA THR A 124 -10.91 -41.57 -6.55
C THR A 124 -12.07 -40.94 -7.30
N VAL A 125 -11.88 -40.72 -8.61
CA VAL A 125 -12.95 -40.18 -9.47
C VAL A 125 -14.18 -41.10 -9.46
N ASP A 126 -13.99 -42.41 -9.40
CA ASP A 126 -15.09 -43.37 -9.36
C ASP A 126 -15.87 -43.30 -8.05
N ASP A 127 -15.20 -43.06 -6.91
CA ASP A 127 -15.89 -42.85 -5.62
C ASP A 127 -16.80 -41.62 -5.68
N TRP A 128 -16.34 -40.53 -6.30
CA TRP A 128 -17.15 -39.30 -6.45
C TRP A 128 -18.35 -39.47 -7.37
N LYS A 129 -18.32 -40.38 -8.34
CA LYS A 129 -19.47 -40.66 -9.23
C LYS A 129 -20.70 -41.16 -8.47
N HIS A 130 -20.49 -41.73 -7.28
CA HIS A 130 -21.57 -42.24 -6.44
C HIS A 130 -22.18 -41.15 -5.53
N VAL A 131 -21.66 -39.92 -5.56
CA VAL A 131 -22.18 -38.80 -4.75
C VAL A 131 -23.04 -37.88 -5.60
N THR A 132 -24.28 -37.71 -5.19
CA THR A 132 -25.17 -36.67 -5.75
C THR A 132 -25.24 -35.49 -4.80
N TRP A 133 -25.04 -34.28 -5.33
CA TRP A 133 -25.13 -33.03 -4.58
C TRP A 133 -26.41 -32.29 -4.94
N SER A 134 -27.10 -31.78 -3.93
CA SER A 134 -28.22 -30.85 -4.09
C SER A 134 -28.00 -29.62 -3.21
N ASP A 135 -28.30 -28.44 -3.72
CA ASP A 135 -28.29 -27.19 -2.96
C ASP A 135 -29.44 -26.29 -3.43
N GLU A 136 -29.90 -25.41 -2.55
CA GLU A 136 -30.93 -24.42 -2.85
C GLU A 136 -30.32 -23.03 -3.00
N SER A 137 -30.59 -22.37 -4.12
CA SER A 137 -30.10 -21.02 -4.39
C SER A 137 -31.23 -19.99 -4.36
N ARG A 138 -31.02 -18.92 -3.58
CA ARG A 138 -31.95 -17.78 -3.54
C ARG A 138 -31.52 -16.69 -4.53
N PHE A 139 -32.35 -16.42 -5.53
CA PHE A 139 -32.16 -15.31 -6.47
C PHE A 139 -32.86 -14.04 -5.96
N GLN A 140 -32.14 -12.92 -5.91
CA GLN A 140 -32.69 -11.62 -5.49
C GLN A 140 -32.58 -10.61 -6.64
N LEU A 141 -33.67 -9.92 -6.95
CA LEU A 141 -33.76 -8.91 -8.02
C LEU A 141 -33.03 -7.61 -7.70
N TYR A 142 -32.91 -7.26 -6.42
CA TYR A 142 -32.22 -6.06 -5.96
C TYR A 142 -31.26 -6.40 -4.80
N ARG A 143 -30.04 -5.87 -4.85
CA ARG A 143 -29.05 -6.00 -3.76
C ARG A 143 -28.81 -4.65 -3.11
N MET A 144 -29.03 -4.56 -1.80
CA MET A 144 -28.59 -3.41 -1.00
C MET A 144 -27.08 -3.52 -0.75
N ASP A 145 -26.31 -2.53 -1.21
CA ASP A 145 -24.84 -2.53 -1.14
C ASP A 145 -24.29 -1.70 0.03
N ALA A 146 -24.93 -1.82 1.21
CA ALA A 146 -24.50 -1.22 2.48
C ALA A 146 -23.25 -1.91 3.07
N ARG A 147 -22.26 -2.25 2.23
CA ARG A 147 -21.08 -3.01 2.66
C ARG A 147 -20.09 -2.09 3.36
N VAL A 148 -19.87 -2.38 4.64
CA VAL A 148 -18.81 -1.75 5.42
C VAL A 148 -17.45 -2.05 4.79
N ARG A 149 -16.58 -1.04 4.74
CA ARG A 149 -15.22 -1.17 4.23
C ARG A 149 -14.23 -1.35 5.36
N VAL A 150 -13.17 -2.10 5.11
CA VAL A 150 -12.06 -2.33 6.03
C VAL A 150 -10.74 -1.86 5.43
N TRP A 151 -9.85 -1.34 6.26
CA TRP A 151 -8.46 -1.09 5.88
C TRP A 151 -7.66 -2.40 5.86
N ARG A 152 -6.98 -2.67 4.75
CA ARG A 152 -6.08 -3.82 4.59
C ARG A 152 -4.79 -3.42 3.87
N GLN A 153 -3.69 -4.00 4.33
CA GLN A 153 -2.41 -3.94 3.64
C GLN A 153 -2.40 -4.98 2.51
N HIS A 154 -1.77 -4.66 1.38
CA HIS A 154 -1.50 -5.67 0.35
C HIS A 154 -0.49 -6.70 0.90
N HIS A 155 -0.74 -7.98 0.67
CA HIS A 155 0.23 -9.05 0.94
C HIS A 155 1.27 -9.12 -0.16
#